data_AF-X1BFU5-F1
#
_entry.id   AF-X1BFU5-F1
#
_cell.length_a   1.000
_cell.length_b   1.000
_cell.length_c   1.000
_cell.angle_alpha   90.00
_cell.angle_beta   90.00
_cell.angle_gamma   90.00
#
_symmetry.space_group_name_H-M   'P 1'
#
loop_
_entity.id
_entity.type
_entity.pdbx_description
1 polymer ?
#
loop_
_entity_poly.entity_id
_entity_poly.type
_entity_poly.pdbx_seq_one_letter_code
_entity_poly.pdbx_strand_id
1 'polypeptide(L)'
;IRPEMSYEVIKKMKLAGCEHIIFGIESGSQRVLDLMKKHYRVEDADRIIRWMHKVGIIVTCNFMFGFPGETEEDFELTLDFIKRNAEYLDRVYPSRTYCALEEFSYLNTHLEEFGIKPNPPNHLYWETIDGKNSYPERLRCCEEFCKLASSLGIEVGSGVQTSVELDRWFNLGNYYETIKDYEKMMECYEKYMEIDPHNEVVLNKIKLYTSNKEVL
;
A
#
# COMPACT_ATOMS: atom_id res chain seq x y z
N ILE A 1 5.16 16.06 -3.81
CA ILE A 1 5.39 16.81 -5.07
C ILE A 1 4.78 18.20 -4.95
N ARG A 2 5.43 19.23 -5.51
CA ARG A 2 4.93 20.61 -5.57
C ARG A 2 5.15 21.12 -7.00
N PRO A 3 4.11 21.52 -7.75
CA PRO A 3 4.26 21.95 -9.15
C PRO A 3 5.26 23.09 -9.35
N GLU A 4 5.46 23.91 -8.32
CA GLU A 4 6.34 25.08 -8.30
C GLU A 4 7.84 24.71 -8.19
N MET A 5 8.16 23.42 -7.97
CA MET A 5 9.55 22.94 -7.92
C MET A 5 10.20 23.00 -9.30
N SER A 6 10.70 24.18 -9.65
CA SER A 6 11.46 24.38 -10.88
C SER A 6 12.83 23.70 -10.83
N TYR A 7 13.38 23.41 -12.02
CA TYR A 7 14.73 22.86 -12.15
C TYR A 7 15.80 23.71 -11.43
N GLU A 8 15.63 25.03 -11.38
CA GLU A 8 16.54 25.93 -10.66
C GLU A 8 16.48 25.75 -9.15
N VAL A 9 15.28 25.54 -8.59
CA VAL A 9 15.13 25.21 -7.16
C VAL A 9 15.79 23.87 -6.86
N ILE A 10 15.57 22.87 -7.70
CA ILE A 10 16.15 21.53 -7.55
C ILE A 10 17.69 21.57 -7.57
N LYS A 11 18.30 22.34 -8.50
CA LYS A 11 19.75 22.56 -8.50
C LYS A 11 20.25 23.23 -7.23
N LYS A 12 19.52 24.23 -6.73
CA LYS A 12 19.87 24.89 -5.45
C LYS A 12 19.78 23.92 -4.27
N MET A 13 18.82 22.99 -4.26
CA MET A 13 18.73 21.95 -3.24
C MET A 13 19.98 21.07 -3.24
N LYS A 14 20.43 20.61 -4.42
CA LYS A 14 21.67 19.83 -4.53
C LYS A 14 22.89 20.62 -4.06
N LEU A 15 23.02 21.88 -4.48
CA LEU A 15 24.11 22.76 -4.05
C LEU A 15 24.12 23.01 -2.53
N ALA A 16 22.95 22.98 -1.89
CA ALA A 16 22.81 23.08 -0.44
C ALA A 16 23.12 21.76 0.30
N GLY A 17 23.52 20.69 -0.40
CA GLY A 17 23.85 19.39 0.18
C GLY A 17 22.66 18.44 0.35
N CYS A 18 21.53 18.70 -0.32
CA CYS A 18 20.43 17.74 -0.37
C CYS A 18 20.82 16.55 -1.26
N GLU A 19 20.94 15.37 -0.66
CA GLU A 19 21.32 14.14 -1.37
C GLU A 19 20.13 13.21 -1.64
N HIS A 20 19.09 13.26 -0.81
CA HIS A 20 17.96 12.33 -0.87
C HIS A 20 16.63 13.04 -0.57
N ILE A 21 15.60 12.72 -1.35
CA ILE A 21 14.23 13.21 -1.15
C ILE A 21 13.23 12.07 -1.26
N ILE A 22 12.27 12.06 -0.34
CA ILE A 22 11.13 11.15 -0.36
C ILE A 22 9.88 11.92 -0.77
N PHE A 23 9.16 11.44 -1.78
CA PHE A 23 7.91 12.00 -2.26
C PHE A 23 6.74 11.04 -1.98
N GLY A 24 5.66 11.57 -1.40
CA GLY A 24 4.34 10.94 -1.50
C GLY A 24 3.78 11.10 -2.91
N ILE A 25 3.98 10.11 -3.76
CA ILE A 25 3.34 10.02 -5.07
C ILE A 25 1.94 9.44 -4.90
N GLU A 26 1.81 8.41 -4.06
CA GLU A 26 0.60 7.65 -3.75
C GLU A 26 0.06 6.83 -4.93
N SER A 27 -0.21 7.44 -6.09
CA SER A 27 -0.81 6.79 -7.26
C SER A 27 -0.31 7.40 -8.56
N GLY A 28 -0.26 6.59 -9.62
CA GLY A 28 -0.03 7.05 -10.99
C GLY A 28 -1.31 7.49 -11.73
N SER A 29 -2.48 7.34 -11.11
CA SER A 29 -3.75 7.79 -11.68
C SER A 29 -4.10 9.21 -11.21
N GLN A 30 -4.29 10.14 -12.15
CA GLN A 30 -4.75 11.49 -11.83
C GLN A 30 -6.09 11.46 -11.08
N ARG A 31 -7.00 10.56 -11.45
CA ARG A 31 -8.33 10.46 -10.84
C ARG A 31 -8.21 10.09 -9.36
N VAL A 32 -7.35 9.14 -9.01
CA VAL A 32 -7.10 8.75 -7.62
C VAL A 32 -6.40 9.86 -6.85
N LEU A 33 -5.42 10.54 -7.46
CA LEU A 33 -4.79 11.71 -6.86
C LEU A 33 -5.80 12.83 -6.54
N ASP A 34 -6.76 13.07 -7.45
CA ASP A 34 -7.82 14.05 -7.26
C ASP A 34 -8.78 13.63 -6.13
N LEU A 35 -9.13 12.34 -6.03
CA LEU A 35 -9.90 11.79 -4.91
C LEU A 35 -9.18 11.97 -3.56
N MET A 36 -7.86 11.79 -3.55
CA MET A 36 -6.99 12.06 -2.40
C MET A 36 -6.77 13.57 -2.15
N LYS A 37 -7.31 14.45 -2.98
CA LYS A 37 -7.10 15.91 -2.97
C LYS A 37 -5.61 16.28 -3.05
N LYS A 38 -4.83 15.53 -3.84
CA LYS A 38 -3.45 15.89 -4.15
C LYS A 38 -3.44 17.02 -5.18
N HIS A 39 -2.93 18.17 -4.78
CA HIS A 39 -2.92 19.37 -5.62
C HIS A 39 -1.74 19.42 -6.60
N TYR A 40 -1.55 18.36 -7.38
CA TYR A 40 -0.54 18.32 -8.44
C TYR A 40 -0.96 17.33 -9.54
N ARG A 41 -0.39 17.47 -10.74
CA ARG A 41 -0.66 16.55 -11.83
C ARG A 41 0.37 15.42 -11.90
N VAL A 42 -0.02 14.25 -12.40
CA VAL A 42 0.90 13.13 -12.65
C VAL A 42 2.12 13.58 -13.46
N GLU A 43 1.94 14.46 -14.45
CA GLU A 43 3.05 14.97 -15.27
C GLU A 43 4.01 15.89 -14.50
N ASP A 44 3.54 16.53 -13.42
CA ASP A 44 4.43 17.28 -12.52
C ASP A 44 5.36 16.32 -11.77
N ALA A 45 4.85 15.18 -11.31
CA ALA A 45 5.66 14.15 -10.66
C ALA A 45 6.72 13.61 -11.62
N ASP A 46 6.35 13.25 -12.85
CA ASP A 46 7.29 12.78 -13.87
C ASP A 46 8.44 13.75 -14.10
N ARG A 47 8.08 15.02 -14.31
CA ARG A 47 9.02 16.09 -14.59
C ARG A 47 9.99 16.28 -13.43
N ILE A 48 9.47 16.32 -12.20
CA ILE A 48 10.27 16.55 -11.00
C ILE A 48 11.20 15.37 -10.71
N ILE A 49 10.72 14.12 -10.82
CA ILE A 49 11.54 12.92 -10.62
C ILE A 49 12.71 12.91 -11.60
N ARG A 50 12.45 13.15 -12.88
CA ARG A 50 13.50 13.22 -13.92
C ARG A 50 14.51 14.34 -13.68
N TRP A 51 14.05 15.49 -13.19
CA TRP A 51 14.92 16.60 -12.84
C TRP A 51 15.80 16.29 -11.62
N MET A 52 15.26 15.64 -10.59
CA MET A 52 16.02 15.20 -9.42
C MET A 52 17.11 14.21 -9.80
N HIS A 53 16.76 13.18 -10.57
CA HIS A 53 17.73 12.22 -11.08
C HIS A 53 18.83 12.91 -11.90
N LYS A 54 18.46 13.84 -12.79
CA LYS A 54 19.43 14.60 -13.61
C LYS A 54 20.43 15.42 -12.79
N VAL A 55 20.04 15.95 -11.63
CA VAL A 55 20.96 16.71 -10.75
C VAL A 55 21.70 15.82 -9.75
N GLY A 56 21.46 14.51 -9.77
CA GLY A 56 22.09 13.55 -8.85
C GLY A 56 21.52 13.61 -7.43
N ILE A 57 20.23 13.92 -7.28
CA ILE A 57 19.50 13.71 -6.03
C ILE A 57 18.79 12.36 -6.10
N ILE A 58 19.01 11.52 -5.09
CA ILE A 58 18.35 10.22 -4.94
C ILE A 58 16.87 10.47 -4.68
N VAL A 59 16.02 9.75 -5.40
CA VAL A 59 14.55 9.86 -5.29
C VAL A 59 13.98 8.59 -4.71
N THR A 60 13.15 8.76 -3.68
CA THR A 60 12.26 7.70 -3.22
C THR A 60 10.81 8.11 -3.33
N CYS A 61 9.95 7.20 -3.79
CA CYS A 61 8.53 7.46 -3.95
C CYS A 61 7.68 6.52 -3.10
N ASN A 62 6.79 7.09 -2.28
CA ASN A 62 5.80 6.35 -1.52
C ASN A 62 4.56 6.13 -2.38
N PHE A 63 3.98 4.93 -2.29
CA PHE A 63 2.76 4.51 -2.98
C PHE A 63 1.74 3.92 -2.01
N MET A 64 0.47 4.12 -2.30
CA MET A 64 -0.67 3.63 -1.52
C MET A 64 -1.59 2.83 -2.45
N PHE A 65 -2.24 1.79 -1.91
CA PHE A 65 -3.10 0.90 -2.68
C PHE A 65 -4.49 0.80 -2.07
N GLY A 66 -5.50 0.78 -2.94
CA GLY A 66 -6.91 0.72 -2.61
C GLY A 66 -7.38 1.92 -1.81
N PHE A 67 -7.11 3.14 -2.29
CA PHE A 67 -7.89 4.28 -1.84
C PHE A 67 -9.37 4.06 -2.21
N PRO A 68 -10.36 4.46 -1.37
CA PRO A 68 -11.75 4.26 -1.72
C PRO A 68 -12.12 4.89 -3.07
N GLY A 69 -12.72 4.07 -3.93
CA GLY A 69 -13.03 4.44 -5.31
C GLY A 69 -11.90 4.24 -6.32
N GLU A 70 -10.70 3.78 -5.94
CA GLU A 70 -9.66 3.28 -6.86
C GLU A 70 -10.16 2.04 -7.62
N THR A 71 -9.89 1.97 -8.93
CA THR A 71 -10.30 0.85 -9.79
C THR A 71 -9.08 0.12 -10.34
N GLU A 72 -9.29 -1.04 -10.97
CA GLU A 72 -8.20 -1.80 -11.60
C GLU A 72 -7.49 -0.96 -12.67
N GLU A 73 -8.25 -0.20 -13.46
CA GLU A 73 -7.70 0.67 -14.49
C GLU A 73 -6.79 1.76 -13.90
N ASP A 74 -7.06 2.25 -12.70
CA ASP A 74 -6.20 3.22 -12.02
C ASP A 74 -4.94 2.58 -11.42
N PHE A 75 -5.07 1.35 -10.95
CA PHE A 75 -3.93 0.58 -10.50
C PHE A 75 -2.97 0.30 -11.67
N GLU A 76 -3.47 -0.05 -12.84
CA GLU A 76 -2.67 -0.18 -14.07
C GLU A 76 -1.94 1.12 -14.43
N LEU A 77 -2.59 2.28 -14.31
CA LEU A 77 -1.92 3.58 -14.50
C LEU A 77 -0.77 3.80 -13.48
N THR A 78 -0.90 3.25 -12.27
CA THR A 78 0.17 3.27 -11.27
C THR A 78 1.33 2.37 -11.67
N LEU A 79 1.06 1.18 -12.20
CA LEU A 79 2.10 0.30 -12.75
C LEU A 79 2.80 0.95 -13.95
N ASP A 80 2.06 1.59 -14.85
CA ASP A 80 2.62 2.30 -16.00
C ASP A 80 3.46 3.52 -15.60
N PHE A 81 3.07 4.22 -14.54
CA PHE A 81 3.88 5.29 -13.94
C PHE A 81 5.26 4.79 -13.51
N ILE A 82 5.33 3.62 -12.88
CA ILE A 82 6.59 3.01 -12.48
C ILE A 82 7.41 2.60 -13.71
N LYS A 83 6.80 1.88 -14.66
CA LYS A 83 7.48 1.42 -15.88
C LYS A 83 8.17 2.58 -16.60
N ARG A 84 7.46 3.69 -16.81
CA ARG A 84 7.99 4.84 -17.57
C ARG A 84 8.95 5.75 -16.80
N ASN A 85 9.10 5.55 -15.49
CA ASN A 85 10.06 6.28 -14.66
C ASN A 85 11.13 5.38 -14.03
N ALA A 86 11.22 4.11 -14.42
CA ALA A 86 12.12 3.14 -13.82
C ALA A 86 13.59 3.59 -13.81
N GLU A 87 14.07 4.20 -14.88
CA GLU A 87 15.44 4.71 -14.99
C GLU A 87 15.73 5.95 -14.12
N TYR A 88 14.71 6.55 -13.51
CA TYR A 88 14.82 7.79 -12.75
C TYR A 88 14.44 7.62 -11.27
N LEU A 89 14.08 6.41 -10.86
CA LEU A 89 13.66 6.08 -9.50
C LEU A 89 14.67 5.15 -8.86
N ASP A 90 15.29 5.60 -7.77
CA ASP A 90 16.23 4.78 -7.02
C ASP A 90 15.49 3.77 -6.13
N ARG A 91 14.40 4.22 -5.50
CA ARG A 91 13.63 3.40 -4.54
C ARG A 91 12.14 3.71 -4.55
N VAL A 92 11.33 2.69 -4.26
CA VAL A 92 9.90 2.84 -3.95
C VAL A 92 9.57 2.29 -2.57
N TYR A 93 8.63 2.95 -1.89
CA TYR A 93 8.05 2.48 -0.63
C TYR A 93 6.56 2.19 -0.81
N PRO A 94 6.18 0.93 -1.00
CA PRO A 94 4.77 0.54 -0.94
C PRO A 94 4.26 0.65 0.49
N SER A 95 3.14 1.35 0.69
CA SER A 95 2.49 1.46 2.01
C SER A 95 2.11 0.06 2.52
N ARG A 96 2.60 -0.28 3.70
CA ARG A 96 2.40 -1.59 4.34
C ARG A 96 1.05 -1.73 5.00
N THR A 97 0.42 -0.60 5.31
CA THR A 97 -0.95 -0.50 5.79
C THR A 97 -1.92 -0.18 4.66
N TYR A 98 -1.43 -0.13 3.41
CA TYR A 98 -2.18 0.23 2.22
C TYR A 98 -2.88 1.58 2.44
N CYS A 99 -4.21 1.63 2.39
CA CYS A 99 -5.04 2.73 2.85
C CYS A 99 -5.70 2.35 4.18
N ALA A 100 -5.12 2.79 5.29
CA ALA A 100 -5.68 2.58 6.63
C ALA A 100 -6.71 3.64 7.00
N LEU A 101 -7.74 3.25 7.76
CA LEU A 101 -8.69 4.18 8.37
C LEU A 101 -8.13 4.71 9.69
N GLU A 102 -7.24 5.70 9.59
CA GLU A 102 -6.67 6.35 10.77
C GLU A 102 -7.75 7.02 11.62
N GLU A 103 -7.61 6.90 12.94
CA GLU A 103 -8.55 7.49 13.90
C GLU A 103 -8.66 9.01 13.67
N PHE A 104 -9.88 9.53 13.70
CA PHE A 104 -10.20 10.94 13.46
C PHE A 104 -9.84 11.50 12.07
N SER A 105 -9.34 10.69 11.13
CA SER A 105 -9.13 11.14 9.75
C SER A 105 -10.45 11.47 9.05
N TYR A 106 -10.38 12.34 8.03
CA TYR A 106 -11.56 12.67 7.21
C TYR A 106 -12.17 11.41 6.60
N LEU A 107 -11.32 10.50 6.09
CA LEU A 107 -11.73 9.23 5.52
C LEU A 107 -12.51 8.38 6.53
N ASN A 108 -12.01 8.23 7.75
CA ASN A 108 -12.64 7.43 8.80
C ASN A 108 -13.94 8.06 9.34
N THR A 109 -14.04 9.38 9.35
CA THR A 109 -15.25 10.09 9.83
C THR A 109 -16.34 10.23 8.77
N HIS A 110 -16.05 9.93 7.50
CA HIS A 110 -16.97 10.10 6.36
C HIS A 110 -17.10 8.81 5.53
N LEU A 111 -17.15 7.63 6.17
CA LEU A 111 -17.16 6.32 5.49
C LEU A 111 -18.20 6.22 4.36
N GLU A 112 -19.40 6.73 4.58
CA GLU A 112 -20.50 6.71 3.60
C GLU A 112 -20.16 7.51 2.33
N GLU A 113 -19.49 8.66 2.45
CA GLU A 113 -19.04 9.49 1.32
C GLU A 113 -18.10 8.70 0.39
N PHE A 114 -17.31 7.81 0.98
CA PHE A 114 -16.33 7.00 0.27
C PHE A 114 -16.85 5.60 -0.11
N GLY A 115 -18.13 5.31 0.14
CA GLY A 115 -18.72 4.01 -0.14
C GLY A 115 -18.10 2.87 0.66
N ILE A 116 -17.58 3.15 1.87
CA ILE A 116 -17.04 2.15 2.79
C ILE A 116 -18.17 1.59 3.65
N LYS A 117 -18.15 0.27 3.93
CA LYS A 117 -19.11 -0.38 4.82
C LYS A 117 -19.05 0.23 6.23
N PRO A 118 -20.21 0.44 6.88
CA PRO A 118 -20.24 1.02 8.22
C PRO A 118 -19.63 0.07 9.27
N ASN A 119 -19.09 0.65 10.34
CA ASN A 119 -18.49 -0.08 11.48
C ASN A 119 -17.42 -1.11 11.04
N PRO A 120 -16.35 -0.69 10.36
CA PRO A 120 -15.29 -1.60 9.97
C PRO A 120 -14.70 -2.29 11.22
N PRO A 121 -14.43 -3.60 11.17
CA PRO A 121 -13.99 -4.36 12.33
C PRO A 121 -12.60 -3.93 12.82
N ASN A 122 -11.80 -3.32 11.95
CA ASN A 122 -10.45 -2.85 12.21
C ASN A 122 -10.07 -1.77 11.17
N HIS A 123 -9.14 -0.88 11.52
CA HIS A 123 -8.63 0.18 10.64
C HIS A 123 -7.98 -0.32 9.34
N LEU A 124 -7.49 -1.57 9.29
CA LEU A 124 -6.92 -2.21 8.09
C LEU A 124 -7.94 -3.06 7.31
N TYR A 125 -8.93 -3.63 8.01
CA TYR A 125 -9.82 -4.68 7.49
C TYR A 125 -11.19 -4.14 7.05
N TRP A 126 -11.21 -2.91 6.51
CA TRP A 126 -12.42 -2.32 5.96
C TRP A 126 -12.63 -2.73 4.49
N GLU A 127 -13.88 -2.62 4.03
CA GLU A 127 -14.27 -2.93 2.66
C GLU A 127 -15.21 -1.87 2.08
N THR A 128 -15.15 -1.66 0.76
CA THR A 128 -16.20 -0.92 0.06
C THR A 128 -17.50 -1.72 0.00
N ILE A 129 -18.62 -1.00 -0.15
CA ILE A 129 -19.97 -1.57 -0.25
C ILE A 129 -20.08 -2.51 -1.46
N ASP A 130 -19.42 -2.17 -2.57
CA ASP A 130 -19.37 -3.00 -3.78
C ASP A 130 -18.44 -4.23 -3.67
N GLY A 131 -17.69 -4.34 -2.57
CA GLY A 131 -16.76 -5.44 -2.29
C GLY A 131 -15.49 -5.43 -3.14
N LYS A 132 -15.30 -4.43 -4.01
CA LYS A 132 -14.14 -4.38 -4.93
C LYS A 132 -12.85 -3.97 -4.25
N ASN A 133 -12.92 -3.28 -3.11
CA ASN A 133 -11.75 -2.86 -2.36
C ASN A 133 -11.80 -3.49 -0.98
N SER A 134 -11.01 -4.55 -0.80
CA SER A 134 -10.89 -5.35 0.42
C SER A 134 -9.43 -5.45 0.86
N TYR A 135 -9.17 -5.95 2.06
CA TYR A 135 -7.79 -6.17 2.51
C TYR A 135 -6.99 -7.10 1.57
N PRO A 136 -7.51 -8.28 1.16
CA PRO A 136 -6.81 -9.14 0.19
C PRO A 136 -6.54 -8.44 -1.14
N GLU A 137 -7.47 -7.60 -1.61
CA GLU A 137 -7.28 -6.87 -2.88
C GLU A 137 -6.16 -5.84 -2.78
N ARG A 138 -6.14 -5.05 -1.69
CA ARG A 138 -5.05 -4.10 -1.42
C ARG A 138 -3.69 -4.78 -1.31
N LEU A 139 -3.64 -5.95 -0.68
CA LEU A 139 -2.44 -6.79 -0.62
C LEU A 139 -2.02 -7.27 -2.01
N ARG A 140 -2.95 -7.75 -2.86
CA ARG A 140 -2.67 -8.17 -4.24
C ARG A 140 -2.01 -7.05 -5.03
N CYS A 141 -2.63 -5.86 -5.04
CA CYS A 141 -2.08 -4.69 -5.73
C CYS A 141 -0.66 -4.36 -5.23
N CYS A 142 -0.46 -4.38 -3.91
CA CYS A 142 0.86 -4.14 -3.33
C CYS A 142 1.90 -5.18 -3.77
N GLU A 143 1.56 -6.48 -3.76
CA GLU A 143 2.47 -7.55 -4.17
C GLU A 143 2.84 -7.45 -5.65
N GLU A 144 1.87 -7.17 -6.50
CA GLU A 144 2.05 -6.99 -7.93
C GLU A 144 2.96 -5.78 -8.23
N PHE A 145 2.70 -4.65 -7.57
CA PHE A 145 3.55 -3.48 -7.64
C PHE A 145 4.99 -3.78 -7.21
N CYS A 146 5.18 -4.50 -6.09
CA CYS A 146 6.52 -4.86 -5.60
C CYS A 146 7.27 -5.74 -6.60
N LYS A 147 6.60 -6.74 -7.16
CA LYS A 147 7.17 -7.64 -8.17
C LYS A 147 7.60 -6.86 -9.41
N LEU A 148 6.74 -5.97 -9.90
CA LEU A 148 7.05 -5.12 -11.05
C LEU A 148 8.26 -4.22 -10.79
N ALA A 149 8.23 -3.45 -9.70
CA ALA A 149 9.32 -2.54 -9.35
C ALA A 149 10.66 -3.28 -9.22
N SER A 150 10.65 -4.44 -8.57
CA SER A 150 11.85 -5.30 -8.45
C SER A 150 12.35 -5.79 -9.82
N SER A 151 11.43 -6.20 -10.71
CA SER A 151 11.79 -6.66 -12.06
C SER A 151 12.39 -5.55 -12.94
N LEU A 152 12.08 -4.29 -12.63
CA LEU A 152 12.61 -3.10 -13.30
C LEU A 152 13.93 -2.62 -12.69
N GLY A 153 14.46 -3.31 -11.67
CA GLY A 153 15.70 -2.94 -10.99
C GLY A 153 15.57 -1.81 -9.96
N ILE A 154 14.34 -1.43 -9.61
CA ILE A 154 14.07 -0.39 -8.61
C ILE A 154 14.13 -1.02 -7.21
N GLU A 155 14.80 -0.37 -6.26
CA GLU A 155 14.83 -0.86 -4.88
C GLU A 155 13.43 -0.78 -4.26
N VAL A 156 12.88 -1.92 -3.83
CA VAL A 156 11.62 -1.96 -3.08
C VAL A 156 11.95 -1.96 -1.59
N GLY A 157 11.70 -0.82 -0.95
CA GLY A 157 11.97 -0.67 0.46
C GLY A 157 10.89 -1.35 1.32
N SER A 158 11.31 -2.03 2.39
CA SER A 158 10.42 -2.80 3.28
C SER A 158 9.89 -2.02 4.49
N GLY A 159 10.37 -0.80 4.74
CA GLY A 159 10.07 -0.08 5.99
C GLY A 159 10.76 -0.74 7.19
N VAL A 160 10.02 -1.01 8.27
CA VAL A 160 10.53 -1.72 9.47
C VAL A 160 10.70 -3.20 9.14
N GLN A 161 11.83 -3.78 9.56
CA GLN A 161 12.39 -5.06 9.11
C GLN A 161 11.65 -6.34 9.59
N THR A 162 10.42 -6.24 10.12
CA THR A 162 9.65 -7.45 10.49
C THR A 162 9.20 -8.21 9.24
N SER A 163 9.22 -9.55 9.33
CA SER A 163 9.13 -10.44 8.17
C SER A 163 7.82 -10.26 7.42
N VAL A 164 7.95 -9.67 6.23
CA VAL A 164 6.86 -9.37 5.27
C VAL A 164 5.86 -10.52 5.13
N GLU A 165 6.36 -11.75 5.16
CA GLU A 165 5.57 -12.95 4.91
C GLU A 165 4.78 -13.45 6.13
N LEU A 166 5.31 -13.33 7.35
CA LEU A 166 4.52 -13.59 8.56
C LEU A 166 3.40 -12.56 8.70
N ASP A 167 3.72 -11.28 8.54
CA ASP A 167 2.74 -10.20 8.60
C ASP A 167 1.63 -10.39 7.56
N ARG A 168 1.98 -10.87 6.36
CA ARG A 168 1.03 -11.20 5.29
C ARG A 168 0.00 -12.23 5.74
N TRP A 169 0.46 -13.41 6.16
CA TRP A 169 -0.44 -14.51 6.52
C TRP A 169 -1.24 -14.21 7.79
N PHE A 170 -0.61 -13.56 8.76
CA PHE A 170 -1.28 -13.15 10.00
C PHE A 170 -2.42 -12.19 9.73
N ASN A 171 -2.17 -11.14 8.94
CA ASN A 171 -3.20 -10.14 8.64
C ASN A 171 -4.31 -10.68 7.72
N LEU A 172 -3.99 -11.53 6.74
CA LEU A 172 -5.01 -12.21 5.94
C LEU A 172 -5.89 -13.11 6.83
N GLY A 173 -5.29 -13.89 7.71
CA GLY A 173 -6.04 -14.75 8.64
C GLY A 173 -6.95 -13.94 9.56
N ASN A 174 -6.45 -12.84 10.14
CA ASN A 174 -7.26 -11.94 10.95
C ASN A 174 -8.41 -11.32 10.15
N TYR A 175 -8.16 -10.88 8.91
CA TYR A 175 -9.21 -10.36 8.03
C TYR A 175 -10.30 -11.42 7.79
N TYR A 176 -9.94 -12.64 7.42
CA TYR A 176 -10.91 -13.72 7.16
C TYR A 176 -11.67 -14.12 8.44
N GLU A 177 -11.02 -14.10 9.60
CA GLU A 177 -11.68 -14.24 10.90
C GLU A 177 -12.76 -13.16 11.11
N THR A 178 -12.46 -11.89 10.76
CA THR A 178 -13.42 -10.77 10.94
C THR A 178 -14.68 -10.93 10.10
N ILE A 179 -14.56 -11.44 8.88
CA ILE A 179 -15.70 -11.69 7.98
C ILE A 179 -16.29 -13.10 8.15
N LYS A 180 -15.80 -13.88 9.12
CA LYS A 180 -16.23 -15.25 9.45
C LYS A 180 -16.03 -16.26 8.31
N ASP A 181 -15.06 -16.01 7.42
CA ASP A 181 -14.59 -16.97 6.41
C ASP A 181 -13.53 -17.87 7.06
N TYR A 182 -14.00 -18.79 7.90
CA TYR A 182 -13.09 -19.59 8.73
C TYR A 182 -12.26 -20.62 7.95
N GLU A 183 -12.69 -20.99 6.74
CA GLU A 183 -11.92 -21.86 5.86
C GLU A 183 -10.65 -21.16 5.39
N LYS A 184 -10.77 -19.95 4.81
CA LYS A 184 -9.60 -19.17 4.39
C LYS A 184 -8.77 -18.66 5.56
N MET A 185 -9.39 -18.36 6.69
CA MET A 185 -8.68 -18.04 7.93
C MET A 185 -7.72 -19.17 8.30
N MET A 186 -8.20 -20.42 8.29
CA MET A 186 -7.38 -21.59 8.60
C MET A 186 -6.25 -21.78 7.57
N GLU A 187 -6.53 -21.67 6.28
CA GLU A 187 -5.49 -21.75 5.24
C GLU A 187 -4.37 -20.72 5.44
N CYS A 188 -4.72 -19.48 5.84
CA CYS A 188 -3.74 -18.43 6.09
C CYS A 188 -2.91 -18.75 7.33
N TYR A 189 -3.54 -19.19 8.42
CA TYR A 189 -2.82 -19.54 9.64
C TYR A 189 -1.98 -20.79 9.49
N GLU A 190 -2.40 -21.80 8.73
CA GLU A 190 -1.56 -22.96 8.40
C GLU A 190 -0.27 -22.53 7.69
N LYS A 191 -0.36 -21.67 6.68
CA LYS A 191 0.82 -21.08 6.01
C LYS A 191 1.68 -20.23 6.93
N TYR A 192 1.06 -19.52 7.89
CA TYR A 192 1.81 -18.83 8.94
C TYR A 192 2.60 -19.83 9.80
N MET A 193 1.97 -20.92 10.24
CA MET A 193 2.59 -21.94 11.09
C MET A 193 3.70 -22.72 10.37
N GLU A 194 3.70 -22.81 9.03
CA GLU A 194 4.82 -23.35 8.25
C GLU A 194 6.12 -22.54 8.44
N ILE A 195 5.98 -21.23 8.71
CA ILE A 195 7.11 -20.30 8.86
C ILE A 195 7.47 -20.10 10.34
N ASP A 196 6.46 -19.95 11.23
CA ASP A 196 6.63 -19.79 12.68
C ASP A 196 5.76 -20.81 13.46
N PRO A 197 6.21 -22.08 13.56
CA PRO A 197 5.43 -23.19 14.13
C PRO A 197 5.11 -23.06 15.62
N HIS A 198 5.75 -22.13 16.33
CA HIS A 198 5.64 -21.98 17.79
C HIS A 198 4.87 -20.73 18.22
N ASN A 199 4.26 -20.01 17.28
CA ASN A 199 3.53 -18.80 17.58
C ASN A 199 2.25 -19.07 18.40
N GLU A 200 2.28 -18.71 19.68
CA GLU A 200 1.17 -18.97 20.60
C GLU A 200 -0.13 -18.27 20.19
N VAL A 201 -0.05 -17.08 19.59
CA VAL A 201 -1.23 -16.32 19.17
C VAL A 201 -1.99 -17.07 18.08
N VAL A 202 -1.29 -17.48 17.03
CA VAL A 202 -1.91 -18.21 15.91
C VAL A 202 -2.34 -19.61 16.34
N LEU A 203 -1.54 -20.32 17.15
CA LEU A 203 -1.91 -21.62 17.71
C LEU A 203 -3.20 -21.57 18.52
N ASN A 204 -3.38 -20.54 19.35
CA ASN A 204 -4.59 -20.39 20.16
C ASN A 204 -5.82 -20.08 19.29
N LYS A 205 -5.68 -19.29 18.23
CA LYS A 205 -6.76 -19.04 17.27
C LYS A 205 -7.19 -20.32 16.54
N ILE A 206 -6.23 -21.11 16.05
CA ILE A 206 -6.50 -22.41 15.42
C ILE A 206 -7.23 -23.35 16.40
N LYS A 207 -6.73 -23.51 17.63
CA LYS A 207 -7.33 -24.39 18.65
C LYS A 207 -8.77 -23.98 18.97
N LEU A 208 -9.02 -22.68 19.14
CA LEU A 208 -10.36 -22.16 19.44
C LEU A 208 -11.34 -22.52 18.32
N TYR A 209 -10.93 -22.36 17.06
CA TYR A 209 -11.77 -22.71 15.93
C TYR A 209 -12.04 -24.22 15.83
N THR A 210 -11.01 -25.06 15.92
CA THR A 210 -11.16 -26.52 15.84
C THR A 210 -12.07 -27.05 16.94
N SER A 211 -11.93 -26.54 18.18
CA SER A 211 -12.77 -26.94 19.32
C SER A 211 -14.25 -26.57 19.14
N ASN A 212 -14.53 -25.41 18.52
CA ASN A 212 -15.91 -24.98 18.26
C ASN A 212 -16.58 -25.77 17.13
N LYS A 213 -15.79 -26.33 16.20
CA LYS A 213 -16.28 -27.15 15.08
C LYS A 213 -16.72 -28.55 15.54
N GLU A 214 -16.16 -29.05 16.64
CA GLU A 214 -16.52 -30.34 17.24
C GLU A 214 -17.83 -30.29 18.07
N VAL A 215 -18.40 -29.10 18.29
CA VAL A 215 -19.59 -28.87 19.13
C VAL A 215 -20.85 -28.58 18.30
N LEU A 216 -20.72 -28.39 16.98
CA LEU A 216 -21.81 -28.15 16.02
C LEU A 216 -22.12 -29.40 15.19
#